data_AF-A0A8K0GD93-F1
#
_entry.id   AF-A0A8K0GD93-F1
#
_cell.length_a   1.000
_cell.length_b   1.000
_cell.length_c   1.000
_cell.angle_alpha   90.00
_cell.angle_beta   90.00
_cell.angle_gamma   90.00
#
_symmetry.space_group_name_H-M   'P 1'
#
loop_
_entity.id
_entity.type
_entity.pdbx_description
1 polymer ?
#
loop_
_entity_poly.entity_id
_entity_poly.type
_entity_poly.pdbx_seq_one_letter_code
_entity_poly.pdbx_strand_id
1 'polypeptide(L)'
;MDSLVNLFDNNTCDDCNNKIQRISNISNNNCLPPEPQSGNIEYKLKIINPSKQRFEHLVTQMKWRLIEGSGEAIYEIGVEDNGSLTGLTTGDLAASLQTLEEMALKLGATVTVLTERQLDNGRNVAEVLVKKDNDGSNILFIPNFFGL
;
A
#
# COMPACT_ATOMS: atom_id res chain seq x y z
N MET A 1 1.01 -17.56 41.07
CA MET A 1 -0.09 -16.73 40.54
C MET A 1 0.38 -15.29 40.60
N ASP A 2 -0.20 -14.42 39.75
CA ASP A 2 0.11 -13.00 39.56
C ASP A 2 1.12 -12.70 38.44
N SER A 3 0.68 -12.96 37.20
CA SER A 3 1.28 -12.36 36.01
C SER A 3 0.64 -10.99 35.81
N LEU A 4 1.42 -9.95 36.10
CA LEU A 4 1.09 -8.54 35.91
C LEU A 4 0.74 -8.26 34.45
N VAL A 5 -0.55 -8.08 34.18
CA VAL A 5 -1.04 -7.43 32.97
C VAL A 5 -0.93 -5.92 33.23
N ASN A 6 0.14 -5.30 32.73
CA ASN A 6 0.24 -3.85 32.74
C ASN A 6 -0.70 -3.29 31.67
N LEU A 7 -1.88 -2.84 32.14
CA LEU A 7 -2.61 -1.74 31.51
C LEU A 7 -1.71 -0.51 31.49
N PHE A 8 -1.40 -0.01 30.31
CA PHE A 8 -1.06 1.40 30.13
C PHE A 8 -2.20 2.03 29.33
N ASP A 9 -3.12 2.66 30.05
CA ASP A 9 -3.84 3.84 29.57
C ASP A 9 -2.85 5.02 29.57
N ASN A 10 -2.87 5.87 28.53
CA ASN A 10 -2.76 7.33 28.66
C ASN A 10 -2.91 8.01 27.30
N ASN A 11 -3.87 8.95 27.24
CA ASN A 11 -4.01 9.95 26.20
C ASN A 11 -2.70 10.72 25.99
N THR A 12 -2.18 10.66 24.76
CA THR A 12 -1.37 11.73 24.15
C THR A 12 -1.82 11.86 22.70
N CYS A 13 -2.46 13.00 22.39
CA CYS A 13 -2.38 13.61 21.07
C CYS A 13 -0.91 14.00 20.81
N ASP A 14 -0.52 14.03 19.53
CA ASP A 14 0.83 14.30 18.99
C ASP A 14 1.67 13.04 18.75
N ASP A 15 1.78 12.60 17.49
CA ASP A 15 3.01 12.83 16.69
C ASP A 15 2.82 12.27 15.26
N CYS A 16 2.91 13.15 14.27
CA CYS A 16 2.67 12.90 12.84
C CYS A 16 3.81 12.14 12.14
N ASN A 17 4.67 11.46 12.89
CA ASN A 17 5.96 10.97 12.40
C ASN A 17 6.12 9.43 12.39
N ASN A 18 5.10 8.66 12.75
CA ASN A 18 5.17 7.18 12.77
C ASN A 18 4.75 6.49 11.46
N LYS A 19 4.57 7.23 10.35
CA LYS A 19 3.87 6.73 9.16
C LYS A 19 4.73 6.06 8.09
N ILE A 20 6.06 6.07 8.21
CA ILE A 20 6.97 5.63 7.12
C ILE A 20 7.65 4.28 7.42
N GLN A 21 7.30 3.61 8.53
CA GLN A 21 8.04 2.44 9.00
C GLN A 21 7.15 1.36 9.61
N ARG A 22 5.95 1.12 9.04
CA ARG A 22 5.06 0.05 9.53
C ARG A 22 5.66 -1.32 9.23
N ILE A 23 6.15 -1.51 8.01
CA ILE A 23 6.82 -2.77 7.66
C ILE A 23 8.14 -2.88 8.42
N SER A 24 8.99 -1.84 8.45
CA SER A 24 10.31 -1.92 9.09
C SER A 24 10.26 -2.16 10.61
N ASN A 25 9.21 -1.71 11.31
CA ASN A 25 9.06 -1.89 12.76
C ASN A 25 8.45 -3.24 13.20
N ILE A 26 8.15 -4.15 12.26
CA ILE A 26 7.78 -5.53 12.62
C ILE A 26 9.01 -6.23 13.20
N SER A 27 9.14 -6.16 14.52
CA SER A 27 10.03 -6.99 15.30
C SER A 27 9.32 -8.32 15.56
N ASN A 28 9.62 -9.32 14.74
CA ASN A 28 9.35 -10.75 14.93
C ASN A 28 7.89 -11.29 14.85
N ASN A 29 6.87 -10.45 14.67
CA ASN A 29 5.49 -10.94 14.45
C ASN A 29 5.04 -10.56 13.03
N ASN A 30 4.90 -11.53 12.12
CA ASN A 30 4.51 -11.36 10.70
C ASN A 30 3.07 -10.84 10.48
N CYS A 31 2.58 -9.96 11.33
CA CYS A 31 1.22 -9.45 11.33
C CYS A 31 1.21 -7.95 11.60
N LEU A 32 0.59 -7.20 10.69
CA LEU A 32 0.22 -5.81 10.87
C LEU A 32 -1.16 -5.74 11.57
N PRO A 33 -1.51 -4.61 12.20
CA PRO A 33 -2.89 -4.44 12.67
C PRO A 33 -3.85 -4.50 11.48
N PRO A 34 -5.11 -4.92 11.69
CA PRO A 34 -6.11 -5.05 10.63
C PRO A 34 -6.29 -3.75 9.85
N GLU A 35 -6.70 -3.88 8.59
CA GLU A 35 -6.86 -2.74 7.69
C GLU A 35 -7.79 -1.68 8.32
N PRO A 36 -7.35 -0.41 8.39
CA PRO A 36 -8.22 0.65 8.86
C PRO A 36 -9.33 0.91 7.84
N GLN A 37 -10.59 0.87 8.29
CA GLN A 37 -11.78 1.10 7.46
C GLN A 37 -11.88 2.55 6.93
N SER A 38 -11.09 3.47 7.49
CA SER A 38 -10.99 4.87 7.07
C SER A 38 -9.53 5.30 7.13
N GLY A 39 -9.16 6.26 6.27
CA GLY A 39 -7.83 6.80 6.18
C GLY A 39 -7.13 6.34 4.91
N ASN A 40 -5.86 6.66 4.82
CA ASN A 40 -5.14 6.62 3.55
C ASN A 40 -4.29 5.35 3.37
N ILE A 41 -4.61 4.27 4.07
CA ILE A 41 -3.86 3.00 4.00
C ILE A 41 -4.76 1.92 3.44
N GLU A 42 -4.31 1.21 2.41
CA GLU A 42 -5.04 0.11 1.79
C GLU A 42 -4.18 -1.16 1.79
N TYR A 43 -4.75 -2.28 2.23
CA TYR A 43 -4.10 -3.58 2.18
C TYR A 43 -4.60 -4.37 0.98
N LYS A 44 -3.67 -4.96 0.20
CA LYS A 44 -4.02 -5.84 -0.90
C LYS A 44 -3.04 -7.00 -0.99
N LEU A 45 -3.57 -8.22 -0.90
CA LEU A 45 -2.75 -9.42 -1.10
C LEU A 45 -2.15 -9.43 -2.51
N LYS A 46 -2.95 -9.18 -3.55
CA LYS A 46 -2.49 -9.05 -4.95
C LYS A 46 -3.46 -8.24 -5.79
N ILE A 47 -2.93 -7.51 -6.77
CA ILE A 47 -3.73 -6.71 -7.71
C ILE A 47 -3.26 -7.03 -9.14
N ILE A 48 -3.47 -8.26 -9.59
CA ILE A 48 -2.95 -8.73 -10.88
C ILE A 48 -4.05 -8.71 -11.93
N ASN A 49 -3.82 -7.97 -13.01
CA ASN A 49 -4.62 -7.96 -14.24
C ASN A 49 -6.15 -7.98 -14.00
N PRO A 50 -6.69 -7.01 -13.25
CA PRO A 50 -8.12 -6.94 -12.96
C PRO A 50 -8.94 -6.76 -14.25
N SER A 51 -10.16 -7.30 -14.28
CA SER A 51 -11.09 -6.99 -15.36
C SER A 51 -11.37 -5.48 -15.42
N LYS A 52 -11.77 -4.94 -16.58
CA LYS A 52 -12.03 -3.50 -16.75
C LYS A 52 -12.95 -2.93 -15.66
N GLN A 53 -14.02 -3.63 -15.31
CA GLN A 53 -14.94 -3.20 -14.25
C GLN A 53 -14.27 -3.19 -12.87
N ARG A 54 -13.49 -4.23 -12.55
CA ARG A 54 -12.74 -4.30 -11.28
C ARG A 54 -11.66 -3.22 -11.22
N PHE A 55 -11.00 -2.94 -12.34
CA PHE A 55 -10.01 -1.87 -12.45
C PHE A 55 -10.63 -0.50 -12.14
N GLU A 56 -11.77 -0.15 -12.75
CA GLU A 56 -12.45 1.12 -12.47
C GLU A 56 -12.89 1.24 -10.99
N HIS A 57 -13.32 0.14 -10.37
CA HIS A 57 -13.62 0.12 -8.94
C HIS A 57 -12.37 0.38 -8.09
N LEU A 58 -11.25 -0.25 -8.41
CA LEU A 58 -9.98 -0.05 -7.70
C LEU A 58 -9.46 1.39 -7.86
N VAL A 59 -9.57 1.96 -9.07
CA VAL A 59 -9.24 3.38 -9.32
C VAL A 59 -10.12 4.30 -8.48
N THR A 60 -11.42 4.02 -8.41
CA THR A 60 -12.34 4.79 -7.59
C THR A 60 -11.93 4.71 -6.12
N GLN A 61 -11.66 3.51 -5.61
CA GLN A 61 -11.18 3.30 -4.25
C GLN A 61 -9.87 4.07 -3.96
N MET A 62 -8.90 4.01 -4.88
CA MET A 62 -7.65 4.76 -4.77
C MET A 62 -7.89 6.26 -4.69
N LYS A 63 -8.81 6.79 -5.49
CA LYS A 63 -9.21 8.20 -5.43
C LYS A 63 -9.75 8.58 -4.05
N TRP A 64 -10.58 7.73 -3.44
CA TRP A 64 -11.08 7.96 -2.07
C TRP A 64 -9.94 8.00 -1.05
N ARG A 65 -9.01 7.03 -1.10
CA ARG A 65 -7.85 6.98 -0.21
C ARG A 65 -6.96 8.21 -0.33
N LEU A 66 -6.74 8.69 -1.56
CA LEU A 66 -6.00 9.93 -1.82
C LEU A 66 -6.72 11.14 -1.23
N ILE A 67 -8.05 11.24 -1.36
CA ILE A 67 -8.81 12.37 -0.79
C ILE A 67 -8.73 12.37 0.74
N GLU A 68 -8.97 11.22 1.39
CA GLU A 68 -8.84 11.10 2.85
C GLU A 68 -7.42 11.39 3.33
N GLY A 69 -6.42 11.00 2.53
CA GLY A 69 -5.01 11.22 2.81
C GLY A 69 -4.45 12.56 2.36
N SER A 70 -5.28 13.55 2.00
CA SER A 70 -4.83 14.87 1.52
C SER A 70 -3.86 14.81 0.34
N GLY A 71 -4.08 13.85 -0.57
CA GLY A 71 -3.26 13.60 -1.75
C GLY A 71 -2.25 12.46 -1.60
N GLU A 72 -2.21 11.76 -0.48
CA GLU A 72 -1.23 10.69 -0.24
C GLU A 72 -1.92 9.42 0.26
N ALA A 73 -1.66 8.27 -0.37
CA ALA A 73 -2.17 6.97 0.03
C ALA A 73 -1.04 5.94 0.11
N ILE A 74 -1.07 5.06 1.11
CA ILE A 74 -0.12 3.97 1.30
C ILE A 74 -0.83 2.66 0.92
N TYR A 75 -0.15 1.88 0.09
CA TYR A 75 -0.57 0.57 -0.34
C TYR A 75 0.42 -0.47 0.16
N GLU A 76 -0.10 -1.46 0.87
CA GLU A 76 0.69 -2.59 1.34
C GLU A 76 0.34 -3.81 0.48
N ILE A 77 1.29 -4.21 -0.37
CA ILE A 77 1.14 -5.30 -1.33
C ILE A 77 1.74 -6.58 -0.75
N GLY A 78 0.99 -7.68 -0.83
CA GLY A 78 1.36 -8.96 -0.21
C GLY A 78 0.91 -9.09 1.23
N VAL A 79 0.01 -8.20 1.68
CA VAL A 79 -0.61 -8.20 3.01
C VAL A 79 -2.09 -8.54 2.86
N GLU A 80 -2.59 -9.44 3.70
CA GLU A 80 -4.02 -9.76 3.75
C GLU A 80 -4.81 -8.71 4.56
N ASP A 81 -6.12 -8.66 4.38
CA ASP A 81 -7.01 -7.69 5.05
C ASP A 81 -6.96 -7.80 6.59
N ASN A 82 -6.59 -8.98 7.10
CA ASN A 82 -6.36 -9.24 8.52
C ASN A 82 -4.98 -8.76 9.03
N GLY A 83 -4.15 -8.18 8.16
CA GLY A 83 -2.78 -7.74 8.44
C GLY A 83 -1.71 -8.83 8.31
N SER A 84 -2.06 -10.06 7.92
CA SER A 84 -1.09 -11.16 7.75
C SER A 84 -0.18 -10.92 6.55
N LEU A 85 1.14 -10.99 6.78
CA LEU A 85 2.17 -10.85 5.75
C LEU A 85 2.36 -12.18 5.02
N THR A 86 1.47 -12.48 4.08
CA THR A 86 1.56 -13.69 3.26
C THR A 86 2.66 -13.59 2.21
N GLY A 87 2.91 -12.39 1.68
CA GLY A 87 3.87 -12.11 0.63
C GLY A 87 3.47 -12.66 -0.74
N LEU A 88 4.10 -12.12 -1.78
CA LEU A 88 3.94 -12.51 -3.18
C LEU A 88 5.25 -13.02 -3.78
N THR A 89 5.14 -13.78 -4.87
CA THR A 89 6.32 -14.04 -5.71
C THR A 89 6.77 -12.75 -6.39
N THR A 90 8.04 -12.68 -6.80
CA THR A 90 8.57 -11.49 -7.51
C THR A 90 7.76 -11.14 -8.75
N GLY A 91 7.26 -12.13 -9.49
CA GLY A 91 6.41 -11.90 -10.66
C GLY A 91 5.02 -11.35 -10.30
N ASP A 92 4.39 -11.90 -9.27
CA ASP A 92 3.08 -11.44 -8.79
C ASP A 92 3.16 -10.03 -8.18
N LEU A 93 4.26 -9.73 -7.48
CA LEU A 93 4.53 -8.41 -6.92
C LEU A 93 4.71 -7.39 -8.04
N ALA A 94 5.57 -7.68 -9.04
CA ALA A 94 5.78 -6.81 -10.18
C ALA A 94 4.49 -6.52 -10.95
N ALA A 95 3.67 -7.55 -11.21
CA ALA A 95 2.38 -7.38 -11.87
C ALA A 95 1.38 -6.54 -11.04
N SER A 96 1.42 -6.67 -9.71
CA SER A 96 0.61 -5.87 -8.80
C SER A 96 1.04 -4.40 -8.78
N LEU A 97 2.35 -4.14 -8.78
CA LEU A 97 2.91 -2.79 -8.86
C LEU A 97 2.58 -2.12 -10.19
N GLN A 98 2.71 -2.84 -11.31
CA GLN A 98 2.33 -2.33 -12.63
C GLN A 98 0.85 -1.92 -12.66
N THR A 99 -0.04 -2.76 -12.12
CA THR A 99 -1.46 -2.41 -12.05
C THR A 99 -1.68 -1.18 -11.16
N LEU A 100 -0.94 -1.04 -10.06
CA LEU A 100 -1.01 0.13 -9.19
C LEU A 100 -0.59 1.42 -9.92
N GLU A 101 0.47 1.33 -10.72
CA GLU A 101 0.96 2.42 -11.56
C GLU A 101 -0.08 2.85 -12.60
N GLU A 102 -0.71 1.90 -13.28
CA GLU A 102 -1.79 2.19 -14.24
C GLU A 102 -2.99 2.90 -13.58
N MET A 103 -3.34 2.50 -12.36
CA MET A 103 -4.41 3.14 -11.58
C MET A 103 -4.04 4.55 -11.15
N ALA A 104 -2.81 4.75 -10.66
CA ALA A 104 -2.32 6.06 -10.24
C ALA A 104 -2.22 7.03 -11.42
N LEU A 105 -1.73 6.55 -12.56
CA LEU A 105 -1.65 7.31 -13.82
C LEU A 105 -3.01 7.83 -14.25
N LYS A 106 -4.07 7.01 -14.16
CA LYS A 106 -5.45 7.47 -14.42
C LYS A 106 -5.91 8.61 -13.52
N LEU A 107 -5.38 8.68 -12.30
CA LEU A 107 -5.72 9.70 -11.32
C LEU A 107 -4.75 10.89 -11.35
N GLY A 108 -3.72 10.90 -12.20
CA GLY A 108 -2.66 11.90 -12.14
C GLY A 108 -1.91 11.84 -10.81
N ALA A 109 -1.55 10.63 -10.40
CA ALA A 109 -0.78 10.35 -9.21
C ALA A 109 0.47 9.54 -9.59
N THR A 110 1.53 9.72 -8.80
CA THR A 110 2.79 9.02 -8.92
C THR A 110 2.86 7.90 -7.88
N VAL A 111 3.44 6.76 -8.28
CA VAL A 111 3.69 5.61 -7.41
C VAL A 111 5.16 5.58 -7.00
N THR A 112 5.45 5.33 -5.73
CA THR A 112 6.79 5.22 -5.19
C THR A 112 6.85 4.06 -4.21
N VAL A 113 7.68 3.06 -4.49
CA VAL A 113 7.93 1.97 -3.55
C VAL A 113 8.77 2.53 -2.40
N LEU A 114 8.21 2.52 -1.19
CA LEU A 114 8.91 2.99 0.01
C LEU A 114 9.83 1.91 0.57
N THR A 115 9.30 0.69 0.69
CA THR A 115 9.99 -0.43 1.31
C THR A 115 9.60 -1.72 0.60
N GLU A 116 10.57 -2.58 0.30
CA GLU A 116 10.33 -3.97 -0.06
C GLU A 116 10.99 -4.87 0.97
N ARG A 117 10.27 -5.88 1.44
CA ARG A 117 10.77 -6.87 2.40
C ARG A 117 10.57 -8.26 1.84
N GLN A 118 11.64 -9.03 1.87
CA GLN A 118 11.59 -10.48 1.65
C GLN A 118 11.30 -11.20 2.98
N LEU A 119 10.35 -12.12 2.94
CA LEU A 119 9.99 -13.02 4.02
C LEU A 119 10.85 -14.30 3.96
N ASP A 120 10.94 -15.02 5.09
CA ASP A 120 11.72 -16.26 5.21
C ASP A 120 11.28 -17.37 4.24
N ASN A 121 10.05 -17.28 3.72
CA ASN A 121 9.48 -18.20 2.74
C ASN A 121 9.84 -17.87 1.28
N GLY A 122 10.72 -16.89 1.05
CA GLY A 122 11.15 -16.43 -0.28
C GLY A 122 10.13 -15.56 -1.02
N ARG A 123 9.09 -15.08 -0.32
CA ARG A 123 8.09 -14.15 -0.87
C ARG A 123 8.37 -12.72 -0.44
N ASN A 124 7.92 -11.77 -1.23
CA ASN A 124 8.15 -10.35 -1.00
C ASN A 124 6.84 -9.63 -0.64
N VAL A 125 6.92 -8.68 0.27
CA VAL A 125 5.89 -7.69 0.57
C VAL A 125 6.45 -6.31 0.25
N ALA A 126 5.61 -5.41 -0.25
CA ALA A 126 6.02 -4.05 -0.57
C ALA A 126 5.07 -3.02 0.04
N GLU A 127 5.65 -1.98 0.62
CA GLU A 127 4.96 -0.76 1.01
C GLU A 127 5.17 0.28 -0.09
N VAL A 128 4.07 0.84 -0.58
CA VAL A 128 4.04 1.69 -1.75
C VAL A 128 3.27 2.97 -1.44
N LEU A 129 3.89 4.11 -1.64
CA LEU A 129 3.25 5.41 -1.58
C LEU A 129 2.68 5.76 -2.95
N VAL A 130 1.40 6.11 -2.98
CA VAL A 130 0.73 6.76 -4.10
C VAL A 130 0.50 8.21 -3.71
N LYS A 131 1.05 9.13 -4.49
CA LYS A 131 0.95 10.57 -4.23
C LYS A 131 0.33 11.27 -5.42
N LYS A 132 -0.77 11.98 -5.18
CA LYS A 132 -1.42 12.87 -6.13
C LYS A 132 -0.45 14.01 -6.46
N ASP A 133 -0.13 14.17 -7.73
CA ASP A 133 0.64 15.33 -8.16
C ASP A 133 -0.27 16.56 -8.08
N ASN A 134 0.18 17.56 -7.31
CA ASN A 134 -0.60 18.78 -7.06
C ASN A 134 -0.59 19.75 -8.24
N ASP A 135 0.14 19.39 -9.30
CA ASP A 135 0.29 20.20 -10.50
C ASP A 135 -0.50 19.59 -11.64
N GLY A 136 -1.34 20.40 -12.27
CA GLY A 136 -1.99 20.12 -13.57
C GLY A 136 -1.00 20.02 -14.73
N SER A 137 0.17 19.43 -14.50
CA SER A 137 1.23 19.22 -15.47
C SER A 137 1.11 17.81 -16.01
N ASN A 138 0.57 17.71 -17.22
CA ASN A 138 0.64 16.56 -18.11
C ASN A 138 1.89 15.71 -17.88
N ILE A 139 1.77 14.56 -17.22
CA ILE A 139 2.76 13.51 -17.36
C ILE A 139 2.31 12.67 -18.56
N LEU A 140 2.85 13.02 -19.71
CA LEU A 140 2.87 12.20 -20.91
C LEU A 140 3.63 10.91 -20.60
N PHE A 141 2.99 9.96 -19.92
CA PHE A 141 3.41 8.57 -20.01
C PHE A 141 3.01 8.10 -21.40
N ILE A 142 3.99 8.15 -22.30
CA ILE A 142 4.00 7.37 -23.53
C ILE A 142 4.49 5.99 -23.09
N PRO A 143 3.62 4.98 -22.82
CA PRO A 143 4.12 3.63 -22.75
C PRO A 143 4.67 3.30 -24.13
N ASN A 144 5.97 2.96 -24.19
CA ASN A 144 6.64 2.49 -25.40
C ASN A 144 5.78 1.43 -26.08
N PHE A 145 5.11 1.84 -27.16
CA PHE A 145 4.39 0.96 -28.06
C PHE A 145 5.43 0.25 -28.93
N PHE A 146 5.39 -1.08 -28.90
CA PHE A 146 6.09 -2.03 -29.77
C PHE A 146 7.61 -2.20 -29.60
N GLY A 147 7.97 -3.29 -28.92
CA GLY A 147 9.19 -4.05 -29.20
C GLY A 147 8.83 -5.45 -29.68
N LEU A 148 8.77 -5.60 -31.01
CA LEU A 148 8.85 -6.81 -31.85
C LEU A 148 8.01 -8.06 -31.48
#